data_AF-A0A817UX03-F1
#
_entry.id   AF-A0A817UX03-F1
#
_cell.length_a   1.000
_cell.length_b   1.000
_cell.length_c   1.000
_cell.angle_alpha   90.00
_cell.angle_beta   90.00
_cell.angle_gamma   90.00
#
_symmetry.space_group_name_H-M   'P 1'
#
loop_
_entity.id
_entity.type
_entity.pdbx_description
1 polymer ?
#
loop_
_entity_poly.entity_id
_entity_poly.type
_entity_poly.pdbx_seq_one_letter_code
_entity_poly.pdbx_strand_id
1 'polypeptide(L)'
;MNNIQQPLKICLKCYEKLFLRCINISVENSKKGPVPNVSFVGDRARLYPSIYCWGYIGTGALGVFDFVNKQPNPKHTDASQQTRLRRSIPYRHPFSYEHQIKINRIACGNGFTLFSSNTLKYDKLWGCGLNTDSQLTFFKDRNHPKGFGDYVIVPKIIHLPIKHPRSTRITQIAAGRAHSIVLTDNSGLFSFGNNSFGQCARQIVSDEIYKNSMLIHSFNIDLNDNDDKIIDIICGQDHTLFLSEKGRVYACGLNTDGQLGVGHYECVSRPERVRGDIENEHIVQLASKGDSILALNKAGDLFGWGNNEYRQLGISDDPVDSPKSFQCAKPRHLNFRDGSSLKNIKSIASGGSLCSAVDQQGKLYMWGFGLLGFGPKHTTIDIPQEIPLELFGLNEFNRDVKIDHVTCGLLSTAAITNNEELFMWGKNRYGSLGVEFDEDSPMPMRVFVPARVTSVALGPDHTFALCKGYV
;
A
#
# COMPACT_ATOMS: atom_id res chain seq x y z
N MET A 1 -5.20 -4.13 -62.94
CA MET A 1 -5.55 -4.00 -61.51
C MET A 1 -4.32 -4.40 -60.71
N ASN A 2 -3.34 -3.49 -60.69
CA ASN A 2 -1.94 -3.73 -60.34
C ASN A 2 -1.61 -3.41 -58.87
N ASN A 3 -0.66 -4.20 -58.35
CA ASN A 3 0.39 -3.89 -57.35
C ASN A 3 -0.07 -3.74 -55.89
N ILE A 4 0.38 -4.54 -54.91
CA ILE A 4 1.74 -5.02 -54.55
C ILE A 4 2.76 -3.88 -54.48
N GLN A 5 2.93 -3.27 -53.29
CA GLN A 5 4.21 -2.98 -52.62
C GLN A 5 4.01 -2.03 -51.41
N GLN A 6 4.77 -2.32 -50.36
CA GLN A 6 4.99 -1.58 -49.11
C GLN A 6 5.36 -0.09 -49.31
N PRO A 7 5.33 0.78 -48.26
CA PRO A 7 6.47 0.82 -47.34
C PRO A 7 6.15 1.04 -45.85
N LEU A 8 6.76 0.16 -45.03
CA LEU A 8 7.48 0.59 -43.82
C LEU A 8 8.48 1.69 -44.21
N LYS A 9 8.22 2.94 -43.80
CA LYS A 9 9.21 4.02 -43.61
C LYS A 9 8.43 5.29 -43.25
N ILE A 10 8.51 5.67 -41.97
CA ILE A 10 8.20 6.96 -41.30
C ILE A 10 7.74 6.51 -39.91
N CYS A 11 8.62 6.44 -38.90
CA CYS A 11 8.83 7.61 -38.04
C CYS A 11 10.10 7.49 -37.17
N LEU A 12 11.25 7.07 -37.73
CA LEU A 12 12.56 7.22 -37.05
C LEU A 12 13.08 8.67 -37.05
N LYS A 13 12.47 9.58 -37.82
CA LYS A 13 12.83 11.01 -37.87
C LYS A 13 12.12 11.92 -36.86
N CYS A 14 11.09 11.44 -36.16
CA CYS A 14 10.50 12.20 -35.04
C CYS A 14 11.25 12.00 -33.72
N TYR A 15 11.99 10.90 -33.56
CA TYR A 15 12.82 10.65 -32.38
C TYR A 15 14.11 11.50 -32.37
N GLU A 16 14.73 11.79 -33.51
CA GLU A 16 15.92 12.65 -33.57
C GLU A 16 15.63 14.14 -33.35
N LYS A 17 14.42 14.63 -33.69
CA LYS A 17 14.06 16.05 -33.51
C LYS A 17 13.64 16.42 -32.08
N LEU A 18 13.29 15.44 -31.24
CA LEU A 18 13.04 15.65 -29.81
C LEU A 18 14.34 15.56 -28.98
N PHE A 19 15.36 14.85 -29.48
CA PHE A 19 16.67 14.75 -28.80
C PHE A 19 17.57 15.98 -29.03
N LEU A 20 17.38 16.74 -30.12
CA LEU A 20 18.16 17.93 -30.45
C LEU A 20 17.55 19.26 -29.95
N ARG A 21 16.41 19.24 -29.27
CA ARG A 21 15.78 20.45 -28.69
C ARG A 21 16.17 20.74 -27.24
N CYS A 22 17.01 19.91 -26.63
CA CYS A 22 17.58 20.13 -25.29
C CYS A 22 19.01 20.69 -25.29
N ILE A 23 19.56 21.08 -26.44
CA ILE A 23 20.88 21.75 -26.52
C ILE A 23 20.75 22.98 -27.42
N ASN A 24 20.19 24.05 -26.88
CA ASN A 24 20.43 25.40 -27.36
C ASN A 24 21.14 26.17 -26.24
N ILE A 25 22.45 25.92 -26.12
CA ILE A 25 23.34 26.83 -25.41
C ILE A 25 23.55 28.00 -26.37
N SER A 26 22.90 29.12 -26.09
CA SER A 26 23.22 30.40 -26.71
C SER A 26 24.66 30.77 -26.34
N VAL A 27 25.58 30.66 -27.28
CA VAL A 27 26.93 31.20 -27.14
C VAL A 27 26.84 32.71 -27.35
N GLU A 28 26.49 33.43 -26.27
CA GLU A 28 26.76 34.86 -26.17
C GLU A 28 28.08 35.06 -25.43
N ASN A 29 29.03 35.71 -26.12
CA ASN A 29 30.30 36.13 -25.56
C ASN A 29 30.08 37.07 -24.36
N SER A 30 30.20 36.56 -23.13
CA SER A 30 30.34 37.40 -21.95
C SER A 30 31.30 36.78 -20.92
N LYS A 31 32.41 37.53 -20.73
CA LYS A 31 33.32 37.67 -19.58
C LYS A 31 33.45 36.51 -18.58
N LYS A 32 34.69 36.01 -18.47
CA LYS A 32 35.26 35.10 -17.46
C LYS A 32 34.65 35.30 -16.05
N GLY A 33 33.88 34.32 -15.58
CA GLY A 33 33.54 34.06 -14.18
C GLY A 33 33.89 32.60 -13.84
N PRO A 34 34.12 32.25 -12.56
CA PRO A 34 34.66 30.94 -12.20
C PRO A 34 33.65 29.82 -12.49
N VAL A 35 34.14 28.78 -13.16
CA VAL A 35 33.39 27.56 -13.50
C VAL A 35 32.83 26.94 -12.20
N PRO A 36 31.53 26.59 -12.14
CA PRO A 36 31.01 25.88 -10.98
C PRO A 36 31.66 24.51 -10.89
N ASN A 37 32.37 24.26 -9.79
CA ASN A 37 32.90 22.94 -9.45
C ASN A 37 31.73 21.97 -9.30
N VAL A 38 31.47 21.18 -10.35
CA VAL A 38 30.71 19.93 -10.21
C VAL A 38 31.63 18.96 -9.50
N SER A 39 31.58 18.98 -8.16
CA SER A 39 32.20 17.92 -7.38
C SER A 39 31.43 16.63 -7.65
N PHE A 40 32.07 15.67 -8.31
CA PHE A 40 31.63 14.29 -8.25
C PHE A 40 31.61 13.91 -6.78
N VAL A 41 30.42 13.70 -6.23
CA VAL A 41 30.27 13.15 -4.88
C VAL A 41 30.94 11.78 -4.94
N GLY A 42 32.11 11.66 -4.30
CA GLY A 42 32.97 10.49 -4.43
C GLY A 42 32.28 9.19 -4.03
N ASP A 43 32.97 8.07 -4.29
CA ASP A 43 32.57 6.65 -4.09
C ASP A 43 32.13 6.25 -2.66
N ARG A 44 31.85 7.22 -1.80
CA ARG A 44 31.36 7.09 -0.41
C ARG A 44 30.10 7.91 -0.14
N ALA A 45 29.34 8.30 -1.17
CA ALA A 45 28.00 8.82 -0.96
C ALA A 45 27.15 7.74 -0.28
N ARG A 46 26.77 7.93 0.99
CA ARG A 46 25.81 7.02 1.64
C ARG A 46 24.53 7.03 0.81
N LEU A 47 24.23 5.92 0.14
CA LEU A 47 22.96 5.71 -0.53
C LEU A 47 21.85 5.71 0.51
N TYR A 48 21.23 6.86 0.73
CA TYR A 48 20.02 6.94 1.53
C TYR A 48 18.89 6.28 0.73
N PRO A 49 18.14 5.33 1.32
CA PRO A 49 16.96 4.79 0.67
C PRO A 49 16.04 5.96 0.31
N SER A 50 15.70 6.02 -0.97
CA SER A 50 14.91 7.10 -1.52
C SER A 50 13.44 6.71 -1.42
N ILE A 51 12.63 7.67 -1.00
CA ILE A 51 11.18 7.53 -0.95
C ILE A 51 10.64 8.27 -2.16
N TYR A 52 9.73 7.64 -2.89
CA TYR A 52 8.95 8.31 -3.93
C TYR A 52 7.47 8.30 -3.55
N CYS A 53 6.75 9.36 -3.89
CA CYS A 53 5.33 9.52 -3.57
C CYS A 53 4.56 10.15 -4.72
N TRP A 54 3.30 9.77 -4.90
CA TRP A 54 2.40 10.31 -5.92
C TRP A 54 0.93 10.01 -5.56
N GLY A 55 0.00 10.61 -6.29
CA GLY A 55 -1.45 10.52 -6.07
C GLY A 55 -2.06 11.81 -5.52
N TYR A 56 -3.08 11.67 -4.67
CA TYR A 56 -3.88 12.77 -4.15
C TYR A 56 -3.11 13.66 -3.16
N ILE A 57 -3.17 14.97 -3.38
CA ILE A 57 -2.48 15.99 -2.58
C ILE A 57 -3.38 16.53 -1.46
N GLY A 58 -4.70 16.57 -1.68
CA GLY A 58 -5.62 17.42 -0.91
C GLY A 58 -5.67 17.13 0.59
N THR A 59 -5.44 15.88 1.01
CA THR A 59 -5.41 15.52 2.44
C THR A 59 -4.06 15.81 3.12
N GLY A 60 -3.01 16.08 2.37
CA GLY A 60 -1.63 16.14 2.89
C GLY A 60 -0.99 14.77 3.14
N ALA A 61 -1.62 13.65 2.72
CA ALA A 61 -1.07 12.29 2.88
C ALA A 61 0.31 12.10 2.27
N LEU A 62 0.63 12.89 1.24
CA LEU A 62 1.95 12.88 0.61
C LEU A 62 3.02 13.58 1.45
N GLY A 63 2.67 14.36 2.48
CA GLY A 63 3.63 14.99 3.39
C GLY A 63 4.55 16.06 2.77
N VAL A 64 4.23 16.56 1.57
CA VAL A 64 5.03 17.58 0.88
C VAL A 64 4.32 18.94 0.97
N PHE A 65 4.85 19.83 1.82
CA PHE A 65 4.26 21.16 2.07
C PHE A 65 4.00 21.96 0.79
N ASP A 66 4.95 21.94 -0.14
CA ASP A 66 4.88 22.68 -1.41
C ASP A 66 3.70 22.29 -2.30
N PHE A 67 3.20 21.06 -2.16
CA PHE A 67 2.04 20.60 -2.91
C PHE A 67 0.75 21.25 -2.42
N VAL A 68 0.67 21.56 -1.13
CA VAL A 68 -0.53 22.11 -0.49
C VAL A 68 -0.50 23.64 -0.46
N ASN A 69 0.67 24.26 -0.25
CA ASN A 69 0.79 25.72 -0.06
C ASN A 69 0.57 26.54 -1.36
N LYS A 70 0.71 25.94 -2.55
CA LYS A 70 0.53 26.62 -3.84
C LYS A 70 -0.93 26.65 -4.32
N GLN A 71 -1.91 26.39 -3.46
CA GLN A 71 -3.33 26.40 -3.84
C GLN A 71 -3.93 27.82 -3.78
N PRO A 72 -4.57 28.31 -4.86
CA PRO A 72 -5.22 29.62 -4.86
C PRO A 72 -6.55 29.60 -4.08
N ASN A 73 -6.97 30.80 -3.68
CA ASN A 73 -8.11 31.09 -2.81
C ASN A 73 -9.44 30.49 -3.34
N PRO A 74 -10.21 29.72 -2.53
CA PRO A 74 -11.40 28.97 -2.97
C PRO A 74 -12.63 29.79 -3.39
N LYS A 75 -12.54 31.13 -3.45
CA LYS A 75 -13.66 32.00 -3.85
C LYS A 75 -13.84 32.16 -5.37
N HIS A 76 -12.97 31.57 -6.18
CA HIS A 76 -13.04 31.57 -7.65
C HIS A 76 -12.72 30.16 -8.18
N THR A 77 -13.73 29.30 -8.32
CA THR A 77 -13.53 27.88 -8.67
C THR A 77 -14.35 27.49 -9.90
N ASP A 78 -13.65 26.99 -10.91
CA ASP A 78 -14.20 26.39 -12.13
C ASP A 78 -13.65 24.95 -12.27
N ALA A 79 -14.30 24.10 -13.09
CA ALA A 79 -14.02 22.67 -13.24
C ALA A 79 -12.57 22.32 -13.65
N SER A 80 -11.81 23.29 -14.15
CA SER A 80 -10.38 23.21 -14.50
C SER A 80 -9.41 23.10 -13.30
N GLN A 81 -9.91 23.06 -12.05
CA GLN A 81 -9.07 22.96 -10.84
C GLN A 81 -8.89 21.52 -10.28
N GLN A 82 -9.64 20.52 -10.76
CA GLN A 82 -9.43 19.11 -10.33
C GLN A 82 -8.03 18.57 -10.73
N THR A 83 -7.42 19.12 -11.77
CA THR A 83 -6.03 18.84 -12.19
C THR A 83 -4.96 19.37 -11.23
N ARG A 84 -5.30 20.19 -10.24
CA ARG A 84 -4.35 20.81 -9.28
C ARG A 84 -4.22 20.09 -7.94
N LEU A 85 -5.04 19.08 -7.68
CA LEU A 85 -5.04 18.32 -6.42
C LEU A 85 -4.32 16.97 -6.51
N ARG A 86 -3.51 16.78 -7.55
CA ARG A 86 -2.85 15.51 -7.82
C ARG A 86 -1.39 15.64 -8.19
N ARG A 87 -0.67 14.56 -7.91
CA ARG A 87 0.68 14.31 -8.40
C ARG A 87 0.68 12.99 -9.17
N SER A 88 0.51 13.01 -10.49
CA SER A 88 0.40 11.76 -11.27
C SER A 88 1.75 11.08 -11.55
N ILE A 89 2.87 11.77 -11.37
CA ILE A 89 4.22 11.24 -11.64
C ILE A 89 4.99 11.07 -10.32
N PRO A 90 5.68 9.94 -10.10
CA PRO A 90 6.51 9.71 -8.91
C PRO A 90 7.41 10.90 -8.58
N TYR A 91 7.28 11.42 -7.37
CA TYR A 91 8.08 12.53 -6.86
C TYR A 91 9.00 12.05 -5.75
N ARG A 92 10.28 12.42 -5.81
CA ARG A 92 11.26 12.07 -4.78
C ARG A 92 10.96 12.85 -3.51
N HIS A 93 10.53 12.15 -2.47
CA HIS A 93 10.04 12.76 -1.24
C HIS A 93 11.22 13.34 -0.41
N PRO A 94 11.14 14.61 0.04
CA PRO A 94 12.24 15.32 0.69
C PRO A 94 12.66 14.78 2.05
N PHE A 95 11.68 14.37 2.83
CA PHE A 95 11.81 14.07 4.26
C PHE A 95 13.00 13.18 4.65
N SER A 96 13.21 12.05 3.96
CA SER A 96 14.28 11.09 4.26
C SER A 96 15.68 11.71 4.14
N TYR A 97 15.95 12.40 3.02
CA TYR A 97 17.29 12.93 2.75
C TYR A 97 17.55 14.27 3.45
N GLU A 98 16.53 15.13 3.62
CA GLU A 98 16.68 16.40 4.32
C GLU A 98 16.95 16.21 5.82
N HIS A 99 16.30 15.21 6.43
CA HIS A 99 16.43 14.94 7.86
C HIS A 99 17.46 13.84 8.17
N GLN A 100 18.08 13.24 7.15
CA GLN A 100 19.01 12.11 7.27
C GLN A 100 18.41 10.92 8.06
N ILE A 101 17.12 10.62 7.80
CA ILE A 101 16.36 9.56 8.48
C ILE A 101 16.20 8.38 7.51
N LYS A 102 16.66 7.20 7.92
CA LYS A 102 16.39 5.96 7.18
C LYS A 102 14.97 5.48 7.48
N ILE A 103 14.04 5.69 6.56
CA ILE A 103 12.71 5.08 6.63
C ILE A 103 12.80 3.63 6.17
N ASN A 104 12.25 2.74 6.98
CA ASN A 104 12.23 1.30 6.73
C ASN A 104 10.86 0.82 6.28
N ARG A 105 9.77 1.47 6.72
CA ARG A 105 8.41 1.09 6.37
C ARG A 105 7.52 2.30 6.19
N ILE A 106 6.53 2.13 5.32
CA ILE A 106 5.49 3.10 5.02
C ILE A 106 4.16 2.35 5.04
N ALA A 107 3.16 2.90 5.72
CA ALA A 107 1.79 2.40 5.69
C ALA A 107 0.84 3.51 5.25
N CYS A 108 0.06 3.24 4.22
CA CYS A 108 -0.93 4.17 3.66
C CYS A 108 -2.32 3.75 4.14
N GLY A 109 -2.98 4.63 4.88
CA GLY A 109 -4.39 4.53 5.24
C GLY A 109 -5.27 5.36 4.31
N ASN A 110 -6.51 5.62 4.68
CA ASN A 110 -7.41 6.43 3.85
C ASN A 110 -7.11 7.92 4.03
N GLY A 111 -6.30 8.47 3.13
CA GLY A 111 -5.93 9.88 3.13
C GLY A 111 -4.87 10.27 4.16
N PHE A 112 -4.14 9.31 4.74
CA PHE A 112 -3.00 9.55 5.63
C PHE A 112 -1.92 8.48 5.47
N THR A 113 -0.70 8.82 5.91
CA THR A 113 0.49 7.97 5.79
C THR A 113 1.27 7.94 7.09
N LEU A 114 1.73 6.75 7.46
CA LEU A 114 2.71 6.54 8.53
C LEU A 114 4.07 6.16 7.95
N PHE A 115 5.13 6.67 8.57
CA PHE A 115 6.52 6.32 8.28
C PHE A 115 7.18 5.81 9.55
N SER A 116 7.95 4.73 9.46
CA SER A 116 8.75 4.28 10.59
C SER A 116 10.20 4.02 10.22
N SER A 117 11.07 4.23 11.21
CA SER A 117 12.49 3.90 11.15
C SER A 117 12.78 2.84 12.19
N ASN A 118 13.52 1.80 11.81
CA ASN A 118 14.02 0.78 12.72
C ASN A 118 15.28 1.29 13.46
N THR A 119 15.12 2.42 14.15
CA THR A 119 16.19 3.10 14.89
C THR A 119 16.00 2.97 16.40
N LEU A 120 17.11 2.96 17.13
CA LEU A 120 17.14 3.07 18.60
C LEU A 120 17.06 4.53 19.07
N LYS A 121 17.05 5.50 18.15
CA LYS A 121 16.77 6.90 18.49
C LYS A 121 15.34 7.06 18.99
N TYR A 122 15.08 8.17 19.68
CA TYR A 122 13.75 8.48 20.21
C TYR A 122 12.74 8.68 19.08
N ASP A 123 13.08 9.50 18.09
CA ASP A 123 12.24 9.75 16.92
C ASP A 123 12.32 8.57 15.95
N LYS A 124 11.22 7.84 15.84
CA LYS A 124 11.16 6.58 15.08
C LYS A 124 9.83 6.34 14.35
N LEU A 125 8.82 7.18 14.59
CA LEU A 125 7.50 7.13 13.97
C LEU A 125 7.09 8.54 13.56
N TRP A 126 6.57 8.67 12.34
CA TRP A 126 6.05 9.92 11.80
C TRP A 126 4.72 9.68 11.09
N GLY A 127 3.91 10.73 11.00
CA GLY A 127 2.64 10.69 10.29
C GLY A 127 2.31 12.00 9.57
N CYS A 128 1.60 11.90 8.46
CA CYS A 128 1.00 13.04 7.75
C CYS A 128 -0.32 12.63 7.09
N GLY A 129 -1.13 13.63 6.72
CA GLY A 129 -2.44 13.48 6.09
C GLY A 129 -3.62 13.77 7.00
N LEU A 130 -4.77 13.20 6.66
CA LEU A 130 -6.04 13.33 7.38
C LEU A 130 -5.90 12.87 8.84
N ASN A 131 -6.49 13.61 9.77
CA ASN A 131 -6.40 13.36 11.21
C ASN A 131 -7.70 13.66 11.98
N THR A 132 -8.85 13.43 11.36
CA THR A 132 -10.18 13.66 11.96
C THR A 132 -10.47 12.80 13.19
N ASP A 133 -9.85 11.63 13.25
CA ASP A 133 -10.06 10.61 14.30
C ASP A 133 -8.81 10.44 15.15
N SER A 134 -7.83 11.36 15.04
CA SER A 134 -6.52 11.22 15.67
C SER A 134 -5.78 9.94 15.27
N GLN A 135 -5.98 9.48 14.04
CA GLN A 135 -5.25 8.35 13.43
C GLN A 135 -3.76 8.63 13.25
N LEU A 136 -3.32 9.88 13.45
CA LEU A 136 -1.93 10.30 13.55
C LEU A 136 -1.60 10.84 14.95
N THR A 137 -2.47 10.63 15.94
CA THR A 137 -2.50 11.26 17.28
C THR A 137 -2.75 12.77 17.24
N PHE A 138 -2.85 13.42 18.38
CA PHE A 138 -3.06 14.87 18.45
C PHE A 138 -1.73 15.66 18.39
N PHE A 139 -1.63 16.58 17.43
CA PHE A 139 -0.54 17.55 17.34
C PHE A 139 -0.98 18.93 17.84
N LYS A 140 -0.46 19.38 18.98
CA LYS A 140 -0.67 20.74 19.46
C LYS A 140 0.22 21.72 18.70
N ASP A 141 -0.20 22.17 17.53
CA ASP A 141 0.57 23.12 16.73
C ASP A 141 -0.08 24.51 16.70
N ARG A 142 0.54 25.49 17.38
CA ARG A 142 0.11 26.89 17.38
C ARG A 142 0.40 27.59 16.04
N ASN A 143 1.31 27.05 15.24
CA ASN A 143 1.74 27.58 13.96
C ASN A 143 1.11 26.84 12.77
N HIS A 144 0.12 25.96 13.04
CA HIS A 144 -0.57 25.25 11.97
C HIS A 144 -1.26 26.26 11.03
N PRO A 145 -1.12 26.13 9.70
CA PRO A 145 -1.80 27.00 8.76
C PRO A 145 -3.31 27.02 9.04
N LYS A 146 -3.87 28.24 9.19
CA LYS A 146 -5.31 28.44 9.41
C LYS A 146 -6.09 27.79 8.25
N GLY A 147 -7.09 26.96 8.57
CA GLY A 147 -7.92 26.25 7.58
C GLY A 147 -7.56 24.78 7.35
N PHE A 148 -6.43 24.30 7.88
CA PHE A 148 -6.00 22.89 7.75
C PHE A 148 -6.13 22.09 9.07
N GLY A 149 -7.07 22.46 9.95
CA GLY A 149 -7.14 21.93 11.32
C GLY A 149 -7.23 20.40 11.43
N ASP A 150 -7.78 19.74 10.42
CA ASP A 150 -7.95 18.29 10.37
C ASP A 150 -6.86 17.57 9.56
N TYR A 151 -5.87 18.29 9.05
CA TYR A 151 -4.85 17.77 8.12
C TYR A 151 -3.43 18.06 8.60
N VAL A 152 -2.58 17.05 8.64
CA VAL A 152 -1.16 17.13 8.99
C VAL A 152 -0.34 17.13 7.69
N ILE A 153 -0.05 18.30 7.13
CA ILE A 153 0.46 18.43 5.76
C ILE A 153 1.97 18.16 5.57
N VAL A 154 2.69 17.90 6.67
CA VAL A 154 4.11 17.51 6.70
C VAL A 154 4.31 16.36 7.69
N PRO A 155 5.26 15.43 7.48
CA PRO A 155 5.52 14.36 8.43
C PRO A 155 5.89 14.92 9.81
N LYS A 156 5.04 14.65 10.81
CA LYS A 156 5.27 15.02 12.21
C LYS A 156 5.57 13.79 13.06
N ILE A 157 6.44 13.96 14.05
CA ILE A 157 6.85 12.87 14.95
C ILE A 157 5.66 12.45 15.81
N ILE A 158 5.36 11.16 15.84
CA ILE A 158 4.35 10.58 16.75
C ILE A 158 5.10 10.00 17.95
N HIS A 159 4.80 10.54 19.14
CA HIS A 159 5.40 10.08 20.39
C HIS A 159 4.58 8.93 20.98
N LEU A 160 5.11 7.71 20.89
CA LEU A 160 4.52 6.53 21.53
C LEU A 160 4.92 6.46 23.02
N PRO A 161 4.02 6.01 23.92
CA PRO A 161 4.31 5.81 25.34
C PRO A 161 5.14 4.54 25.58
N ILE A 162 6.30 4.44 24.94
CA ILE A 162 7.24 3.32 25.06
C ILE A 162 8.00 3.45 26.38
N LYS A 163 8.05 2.38 27.18
CA LYS A 163 8.78 2.36 28.47
C LYS A 163 10.28 2.60 28.30
N HIS A 164 10.91 1.97 27.31
CA HIS A 164 12.35 2.06 27.05
C HIS A 164 12.67 2.48 25.59
N PRO A 165 12.40 3.75 25.21
CA PRO A 165 12.42 4.18 23.82
C PRO A 165 13.80 4.07 23.16
N ARG A 166 14.90 3.99 23.93
CA ARG A 166 16.26 3.82 23.39
C ARG A 166 16.70 2.37 23.18
N SER A 167 15.91 1.40 23.61
CA SER A 167 16.15 -0.04 23.42
C SER A 167 15.04 -0.74 22.63
N THR A 168 13.97 -0.01 22.29
CA THR A 168 12.82 -0.53 21.53
C THR A 168 12.87 -0.07 20.09
N ARG A 169 12.60 -0.98 19.15
CA ARG A 169 12.46 -0.70 17.72
C ARG A 169 11.01 -0.87 17.29
N ILE A 170 10.59 -0.05 16.34
CA ILE A 170 9.35 -0.30 15.60
C ILE A 170 9.66 -1.34 14.53
N THR A 171 8.96 -2.47 14.60
CA THR A 171 9.15 -3.61 13.71
C THR A 171 8.11 -3.66 12.61
N GLN A 172 6.89 -3.16 12.84
CA GLN A 172 5.83 -3.03 11.82
C GLN A 172 4.94 -1.81 12.09
N ILE A 173 4.31 -1.31 11.03
CA ILE A 173 3.25 -0.29 11.08
C ILE A 173 2.13 -0.69 10.12
N ALA A 174 0.89 -0.45 10.51
CA ALA A 174 -0.27 -0.65 9.66
C ALA A 174 -1.26 0.50 9.81
N ALA A 175 -2.00 0.80 8.74
CA ALA A 175 -2.93 1.90 8.65
C ALA A 175 -4.18 1.44 7.90
N GLY A 176 -5.35 1.59 8.51
CA GLY A 176 -6.65 1.28 7.92
C GLY A 176 -7.38 2.54 7.45
N ARG A 177 -8.72 2.53 7.52
CA ARG A 177 -9.54 3.69 7.13
C ARG A 177 -9.31 4.91 8.02
N ALA A 178 -9.32 4.71 9.33
CA ALA A 178 -9.16 5.79 10.31
C ALA A 178 -8.46 5.34 11.60
N HIS A 179 -7.68 4.26 11.54
CA HIS A 179 -6.95 3.72 12.68
C HIS A 179 -5.53 3.30 12.26
N SER A 180 -4.65 3.28 13.24
CA SER A 180 -3.22 3.03 13.09
C SER A 180 -2.75 2.05 14.15
N ILE A 181 -1.94 1.08 13.74
CA ILE A 181 -1.35 0.06 14.62
C ILE A 181 0.16 0.06 14.44
N VAL A 182 0.88 -0.05 15.56
CA VAL A 182 2.34 -0.11 15.60
C VAL A 182 2.77 -1.31 16.41
N LEU A 183 3.64 -2.14 15.84
CA LEU A 183 4.28 -3.25 16.52
C LEU A 183 5.72 -2.88 16.86
N THR A 184 6.14 -3.24 18.06
CA THR A 184 7.51 -3.09 18.52
C THR A 184 8.16 -4.44 18.83
N ASP A 185 9.49 -4.47 18.90
CA ASP A 185 10.24 -5.69 19.22
C ASP A 185 10.11 -6.14 20.69
N ASN A 186 9.92 -5.21 21.62
CA ASN A 186 9.94 -5.51 23.07
C ASN A 186 8.98 -4.69 23.94
N SER A 187 8.14 -3.83 23.36
CA SER A 187 7.20 -2.97 24.10
C SER A 187 5.73 -3.22 23.74
N GLY A 188 5.46 -4.32 23.05
CA GLY A 188 4.10 -4.70 22.64
C GLY A 188 3.58 -3.91 21.45
N LEU A 189 2.25 -3.78 21.42
CA LEU A 189 1.50 -3.09 20.38
C LEU A 189 0.96 -1.74 20.88
N PHE A 190 0.84 -0.81 19.94
CA PHE A 190 0.21 0.49 20.15
C PHE A 190 -0.85 0.74 19.09
N SER A 191 -2.00 1.23 19.49
CA SER A 191 -3.11 1.60 18.59
C SER A 191 -3.62 3.00 18.89
N PHE A 192 -4.02 3.72 17.85
CA PHE A 192 -4.60 5.05 17.93
C PHE A 192 -5.47 5.33 16.69
N GLY A 193 -6.40 6.27 16.83
CA GLY A 193 -7.42 6.55 15.81
C GLY A 193 -8.83 6.17 16.26
N ASN A 194 -9.69 5.96 15.26
CA ASN A 194 -11.06 5.50 15.44
C ASN A 194 -11.11 4.10 16.08
N ASN A 195 -12.04 3.92 17.02
CA ASN A 195 -12.31 2.63 17.67
C ASN A 195 -13.82 2.30 17.69
N SER A 196 -14.60 2.84 16.76
CA SER A 196 -16.06 2.67 16.75
C SER A 196 -16.49 1.21 16.66
N PHE A 197 -15.62 0.34 16.14
CA PHE A 197 -15.87 -1.10 15.98
C PHE A 197 -14.89 -1.96 16.78
N GLY A 198 -14.06 -1.37 17.64
CA GLY A 198 -13.06 -2.11 18.42
C GLY A 198 -11.74 -2.39 17.68
N GLN A 199 -11.52 -1.75 16.52
CA GLN A 199 -10.36 -1.98 15.66
C GLN A 199 -9.02 -1.49 16.25
N CYS A 200 -9.06 -0.70 17.33
CA CYS A 200 -7.88 -0.36 18.13
C CYS A 200 -7.65 -1.33 19.31
N ALA A 201 -8.26 -2.53 19.31
CA ALA A 201 -8.03 -3.58 20.33
C ALA A 201 -8.35 -3.15 21.78
N ARG A 202 -9.30 -2.21 21.94
CA ARG A 202 -9.79 -1.74 23.24
C ARG A 202 -11.32 -1.67 23.24
N GLN A 203 -11.89 -1.67 24.43
CA GLN A 203 -13.35 -1.57 24.64
C GLN A 203 -13.95 -0.41 23.83
N ILE A 204 -15.09 -0.68 23.19
CA ILE A 204 -15.87 0.30 22.46
C ILE A 204 -16.59 1.19 23.47
N VAL A 205 -16.41 2.50 23.34
CA VAL A 205 -17.08 3.51 24.16
C VAL A 205 -18.12 4.21 23.30
N SER A 206 -19.39 4.22 23.75
CA SER A 206 -20.46 4.91 23.03
C SER A 206 -20.14 6.41 22.93
N ASP A 207 -20.40 6.98 21.75
CA ASP A 207 -20.26 8.41 21.48
C ASP A 207 -18.86 8.99 21.77
N GLU A 208 -17.81 8.15 21.68
CA GLU A 208 -16.43 8.57 21.85
C GLU A 208 -16.03 9.58 20.75
N ILE A 209 -15.52 10.73 21.17
CA ILE A 209 -15.02 11.76 20.27
C ILE A 209 -13.54 11.50 20.01
N TYR A 210 -13.22 10.94 18.84
CA TYR A 210 -11.84 10.63 18.45
C TYR A 210 -11.03 11.86 18.02
N LYS A 211 -11.70 12.95 17.63
CA LYS A 211 -11.04 14.18 17.17
C LYS A 211 -10.21 14.82 18.28
N ASN A 212 -8.97 15.19 17.96
CA ASN A 212 -8.01 15.80 18.90
C ASN A 212 -7.71 14.97 20.16
N SER A 213 -7.90 13.66 20.10
CA SER A 213 -7.57 12.74 21.17
C SER A 213 -6.06 12.47 21.24
N MET A 214 -5.52 12.50 22.45
CA MET A 214 -4.15 12.05 22.74
C MET A 214 -4.09 10.56 23.09
N LEU A 215 -5.21 9.84 22.99
CA LEU A 215 -5.30 8.44 23.39
C LEU A 215 -4.44 7.55 22.48
N ILE A 216 -3.45 6.91 23.08
CA ILE A 216 -2.68 5.82 22.48
C ILE A 216 -2.87 4.62 23.39
N HIS A 217 -3.52 3.59 22.88
CA HIS A 217 -3.73 2.36 23.63
C HIS A 217 -2.50 1.45 23.47
N SER A 218 -1.87 1.10 24.59
CA SER A 218 -0.77 0.14 24.64
C SER A 218 -1.29 -1.19 25.14
N PHE A 219 -1.00 -2.27 24.42
CA PHE A 219 -1.53 -3.60 24.73
C PHE A 219 -0.60 -4.72 24.27
N ASN A 220 -0.88 -5.92 24.76
CA ASN A 220 -0.33 -7.18 24.28
C ASN A 220 -1.48 -8.15 24.02
N ILE A 221 -1.26 -9.11 23.14
CA ILE A 221 -2.20 -10.19 22.87
C ILE A 221 -1.76 -11.39 23.70
N ASP A 222 -2.69 -11.98 24.45
CA ASP A 222 -2.43 -13.22 25.17
C ASP A 222 -2.45 -14.39 24.19
N LEU A 223 -1.25 -14.90 23.89
CA LEU A 223 -1.07 -16.00 22.95
C LEU A 223 -1.26 -17.38 23.61
N ASN A 224 -1.47 -17.44 24.93
CA ASN A 224 -1.46 -18.66 25.74
C ASN A 224 -0.18 -19.49 25.54
N ASP A 225 0.95 -18.82 25.26
CA ASP A 225 2.25 -19.42 24.97
C ASP A 225 3.35 -18.37 25.12
N ASN A 226 4.24 -18.55 26.09
CA ASN A 226 5.24 -17.54 26.44
C ASN A 226 6.35 -17.38 25.40
N ASP A 227 6.55 -18.37 24.53
CA ASP A 227 7.59 -18.34 23.49
C ASP A 227 7.06 -17.82 22.15
N ASP A 228 5.76 -17.54 22.05
CA ASP A 228 5.18 -16.96 20.84
C ASP A 228 5.11 -15.43 20.93
N LYS A 229 5.19 -14.77 19.78
CA LYS A 229 5.15 -13.31 19.68
C LYS A 229 4.47 -12.89 18.38
N ILE A 230 3.83 -11.73 18.40
CA ILE A 230 3.30 -11.12 17.17
C ILE A 230 4.48 -10.65 16.31
N ILE A 231 4.48 -11.03 15.03
CA ILE A 231 5.50 -10.68 14.04
C ILE A 231 4.97 -9.78 12.92
N ASP A 232 3.66 -9.77 12.69
CA ASP A 232 3.04 -8.94 11.66
C ASP A 232 1.67 -8.38 12.06
N ILE A 233 1.34 -7.23 11.49
CA ILE A 233 0.09 -6.50 11.72
C ILE A 233 -0.49 -6.02 10.39
N ILE A 234 -1.79 -6.22 10.19
CA ILE A 234 -2.48 -5.85 8.96
C ILE A 234 -3.76 -5.10 9.34
N CYS A 235 -3.97 -3.93 8.75
CA CYS A 235 -5.22 -3.18 8.88
C CYS A 235 -6.01 -3.33 7.57
N GLY A 236 -7.24 -3.83 7.67
CA GLY A 236 -8.24 -3.66 6.62
C GLY A 236 -8.90 -2.27 6.71
N GLN A 237 -10.15 -2.14 6.29
CA GLN A 237 -10.86 -0.86 6.47
C GLN A 237 -11.06 -0.52 7.95
N ASP A 238 -11.78 -1.39 8.66
CA ASP A 238 -12.20 -1.20 10.05
C ASP A 238 -11.95 -2.42 10.92
N HIS A 239 -10.95 -3.22 10.56
CA HIS A 239 -10.48 -4.36 11.35
C HIS A 239 -8.95 -4.43 11.34
N THR A 240 -8.41 -5.09 12.35
CA THR A 240 -6.98 -5.38 12.48
C THR A 240 -6.77 -6.88 12.64
N LEU A 241 -5.79 -7.40 11.90
CA LEU A 241 -5.28 -8.77 12.00
C LEU A 241 -3.87 -8.77 12.58
N PHE A 242 -3.56 -9.80 13.35
CA PHE A 242 -2.26 -10.01 13.98
C PHE A 242 -1.76 -11.41 13.65
N LEU A 243 -0.53 -11.53 13.18
CA LEU A 243 0.13 -12.80 12.90
C LEU A 243 1.23 -13.05 13.92
N SER A 244 1.20 -14.24 14.53
CA SER A 244 2.23 -14.70 15.47
C SER A 244 3.35 -15.51 14.79
N GLU A 245 4.49 -15.64 15.47
CA GLU A 245 5.65 -16.40 14.99
C GLU A 245 5.36 -17.89 14.81
N LYS A 246 4.45 -18.47 15.62
CA LYS A 246 4.01 -19.86 15.43
C LYS A 246 2.91 -20.02 14.38
N GLY A 247 2.56 -18.95 13.66
CA GLY A 247 1.58 -18.98 12.56
C GLY A 247 0.12 -18.91 13.01
N ARG A 248 -0.16 -18.58 14.27
CA ARG A 248 -1.52 -18.31 14.77
C ARG A 248 -1.95 -16.90 14.38
N VAL A 249 -3.24 -16.76 14.07
CA VAL A 249 -3.86 -15.49 13.66
C VAL A 249 -4.84 -15.02 14.73
N TYR A 250 -4.84 -13.71 15.00
CA TYR A 250 -5.78 -13.04 15.89
C TYR A 250 -6.40 -11.83 15.18
N ALA A 251 -7.62 -11.46 15.54
CA ALA A 251 -8.35 -10.38 14.89
C ALA A 251 -9.23 -9.57 15.86
N CYS A 252 -9.41 -8.28 15.57
CA CYS A 252 -10.37 -7.39 16.25
C CYS A 252 -10.90 -6.31 15.29
N GLY A 253 -12.06 -5.74 15.60
CA GLY A 253 -12.69 -4.67 14.85
C GLY A 253 -14.09 -5.03 14.34
N LEU A 254 -14.47 -4.39 13.24
CA LEU A 254 -15.71 -4.67 12.51
C LEU A 254 -15.71 -6.11 11.99
N ASN A 255 -16.87 -6.77 12.06
CA ASN A 255 -17.00 -8.18 11.68
C ASN A 255 -18.30 -8.52 10.94
N THR A 256 -19.02 -7.52 10.44
CA THR A 256 -20.34 -7.71 9.82
C THR A 256 -20.29 -8.59 8.58
N ASP A 257 -19.15 -8.65 7.89
CA ASP A 257 -18.90 -9.49 6.71
C ASP A 257 -18.13 -10.77 7.06
N GLY A 258 -17.84 -11.00 8.35
CA GLY A 258 -17.02 -12.11 8.81
C GLY A 258 -15.52 -11.87 8.65
N GLN A 259 -15.08 -10.63 8.41
CA GLN A 259 -13.68 -10.28 8.15
C GLN A 259 -12.71 -10.65 9.28
N LEU A 260 -13.20 -10.89 10.50
CA LEU A 260 -12.37 -11.37 11.60
C LEU A 260 -12.14 -12.89 11.59
N GLY A 261 -12.99 -13.67 10.90
CA GLY A 261 -12.82 -15.13 10.82
C GLY A 261 -13.07 -15.89 12.13
N VAL A 262 -13.73 -15.27 13.11
CA VAL A 262 -13.94 -15.81 14.47
C VAL A 262 -15.18 -16.70 14.62
N GLY A 263 -15.90 -16.97 13.52
CA GLY A 263 -17.05 -17.87 13.49
C GLY A 263 -18.41 -17.23 13.80
N HIS A 264 -18.44 -15.92 14.02
CA HIS A 264 -19.65 -15.09 14.16
C HIS A 264 -19.47 -13.74 13.45
N TYR A 265 -20.48 -12.88 13.47
CA TYR A 265 -20.50 -11.58 12.77
C TYR A 265 -20.49 -10.35 13.69
N GLU A 266 -20.46 -10.55 15.01
CA GLU A 266 -20.36 -9.47 15.98
C GLU A 266 -18.97 -8.82 15.99
N CYS A 267 -18.93 -7.51 16.25
CA CYS A 267 -17.68 -6.76 16.43
C CYS A 267 -16.89 -7.29 17.63
N VAL A 268 -15.57 -7.31 17.51
CA VAL A 268 -14.67 -7.84 18.54
C VAL A 268 -13.71 -6.74 18.97
N SER A 269 -13.78 -6.33 20.23
CA SER A 269 -12.94 -5.23 20.75
C SER A 269 -11.63 -5.69 21.40
N ARG A 270 -11.48 -6.98 21.69
CA ARG A 270 -10.24 -7.56 22.23
C ARG A 270 -9.79 -8.65 21.26
N PRO A 271 -8.53 -8.66 20.78
CA PRO A 271 -8.10 -9.62 19.77
C PRO A 271 -8.47 -11.07 20.11
N GLU A 272 -9.27 -11.69 19.25
CA GLU A 272 -9.70 -13.07 19.38
C GLU A 272 -8.93 -13.96 18.42
N ARG A 273 -8.67 -15.21 18.82
CA ARG A 273 -7.96 -16.19 17.99
C ARG A 273 -8.85 -16.65 16.85
N VAL A 274 -8.33 -16.54 15.63
CA VAL A 274 -8.99 -17.04 14.41
C VAL A 274 -8.75 -18.55 14.31
N ARG A 275 -9.81 -19.30 14.03
CA ARG A 275 -9.81 -20.78 13.93
C ARG A 275 -10.32 -21.22 12.56
N GLY A 276 -10.93 -22.40 12.45
CA GLY A 276 -11.39 -22.95 11.18
C GLY A 276 -10.25 -23.70 10.48
N ASP A 277 -10.21 -23.65 9.15
CA ASP A 277 -9.25 -24.45 8.37
C ASP A 277 -7.79 -24.06 8.63
N ILE A 278 -7.54 -22.86 9.19
CA ILE A 278 -6.19 -22.39 9.54
C ILE A 278 -5.74 -22.79 10.95
N GLU A 279 -6.59 -23.46 11.76
CA GLU A 279 -6.31 -23.67 13.19
C GLU A 279 -5.04 -24.49 13.46
N ASN A 280 -4.75 -25.45 12.58
CA ASN A 280 -3.58 -26.32 12.64
C ASN A 280 -2.53 -25.96 11.58
N GLU A 281 -2.69 -24.81 10.92
CA GLU A 281 -1.80 -24.35 9.86
C GLU A 281 -0.76 -23.39 10.41
N HIS A 282 0.43 -23.39 9.79
CA HIS A 282 1.45 -22.39 10.07
C HIS A 282 1.35 -21.26 9.05
N ILE A 283 0.54 -20.25 9.37
CA ILE A 283 0.36 -19.07 8.52
C ILE A 283 1.64 -18.23 8.49
N VAL A 284 2.06 -17.84 7.29
CA VAL A 284 3.28 -17.04 7.05
C VAL A 284 3.00 -15.66 6.48
N GLN A 285 1.82 -15.45 5.91
CA GLN A 285 1.40 -14.15 5.38
C GLN A 285 -0.11 -13.98 5.49
N LEU A 286 -0.55 -12.76 5.80
CA LEU A 286 -1.93 -12.31 5.72
C LEU A 286 -2.01 -11.11 4.76
N ALA A 287 -3.14 -10.97 4.07
CA ALA A 287 -3.40 -9.83 3.21
C ALA A 287 -4.84 -9.34 3.34
N SER A 288 -4.99 -8.03 3.60
CA SER A 288 -6.28 -7.33 3.64
C SER A 288 -6.08 -5.83 3.43
N LYS A 289 -6.92 -5.24 2.61
CA LYS A 289 -7.12 -3.77 2.50
C LYS A 289 -8.59 -3.39 2.54
N GLY A 290 -9.45 -4.26 2.01
CA GLY A 290 -10.90 -4.21 2.16
C GLY A 290 -11.38 -5.02 3.35
N ASP A 291 -12.43 -5.79 3.12
CA ASP A 291 -13.07 -6.69 4.08
C ASP A 291 -12.93 -8.18 3.69
N SER A 292 -12.16 -8.47 2.64
CA SER A 292 -11.78 -9.83 2.23
C SER A 292 -10.35 -10.14 2.67
N ILE A 293 -10.15 -11.28 3.32
CA ILE A 293 -8.86 -11.68 3.85
C ILE A 293 -8.35 -12.89 3.08
N LEU A 294 -7.07 -12.84 2.72
CA LEU A 294 -6.30 -13.99 2.27
C LEU A 294 -5.24 -14.33 3.30
N ALA A 295 -5.00 -15.63 3.50
CA ALA A 295 -3.90 -16.14 4.30
C ALA A 295 -3.12 -17.20 3.49
N LEU A 296 -1.82 -17.22 3.69
CA LEU A 296 -0.88 -18.16 3.07
C LEU A 296 -0.20 -18.96 4.18
N ASN A 297 -0.24 -20.29 4.10
CA ASN A 297 0.53 -21.15 5.00
C ASN A 297 1.95 -21.40 4.48
N LYS A 298 2.79 -22.02 5.31
CA LYS A 298 4.17 -22.40 4.96
C LYS A 298 4.26 -23.44 3.82
N ALA A 299 3.22 -24.23 3.60
CA ALA A 299 3.16 -25.23 2.53
C ALA A 299 2.85 -24.61 1.15
N GLY A 300 2.40 -23.35 1.11
CA GLY A 300 2.04 -22.65 -0.11
C GLY A 300 0.56 -22.75 -0.47
N ASP A 301 -0.29 -23.18 0.48
CA ASP A 301 -1.74 -23.26 0.34
C ASP A 301 -2.40 -21.94 0.74
N LEU A 302 -3.56 -21.67 0.12
CA LEU A 302 -4.32 -20.45 0.31
C LEU A 302 -5.58 -20.68 1.12
N PHE A 303 -5.86 -19.74 2.01
CA PHE A 303 -7.08 -19.69 2.79
C PHE A 303 -7.71 -18.31 2.65
N GLY A 304 -9.03 -18.21 2.83
CA GLY A 304 -9.71 -16.93 2.80
C GLY A 304 -11.03 -16.91 3.55
N TRP A 305 -11.42 -15.69 3.95
CA TRP A 305 -12.65 -15.38 4.68
C TRP A 305 -13.01 -13.90 4.55
N GLY A 306 -14.13 -13.50 5.16
CA GLY A 306 -14.67 -12.14 5.08
C GLY A 306 -15.64 -11.93 3.91
N ASN A 307 -15.66 -10.72 3.38
CA ASN A 307 -16.52 -10.32 2.26
C ASN A 307 -16.23 -11.18 1.02
N ASN A 308 -17.30 -11.68 0.40
CA ASN A 308 -17.28 -12.50 -0.81
C ASN A 308 -18.33 -12.03 -1.85
N GLU A 309 -18.85 -10.81 -1.72
CA GLU A 309 -19.85 -10.24 -2.66
C GLU A 309 -19.34 -10.17 -4.10
N TYR A 310 -18.04 -10.09 -4.25
CA TYR A 310 -17.33 -9.94 -5.52
C TYR A 310 -16.57 -11.19 -5.93
N ARG A 311 -16.94 -12.35 -5.38
CA ARG A 311 -16.32 -13.67 -5.67
C ARG A 311 -14.83 -13.75 -5.31
N GLN A 312 -14.40 -12.98 -4.32
CA GLN A 312 -13.01 -12.95 -3.84
C GLN A 312 -12.55 -14.30 -3.29
N LEU A 313 -13.45 -15.11 -2.73
CA LEU A 313 -13.09 -16.38 -2.11
C LEU A 313 -13.35 -17.57 -3.04
N GLY A 314 -14.15 -17.41 -4.10
CA GLY A 314 -14.39 -18.46 -5.10
C GLY A 314 -14.97 -19.78 -4.55
N ILE A 315 -15.49 -19.78 -3.32
CA ILE A 315 -15.88 -20.98 -2.56
C ILE A 315 -17.07 -21.70 -3.25
N SER A 316 -16.95 -23.02 -3.40
CA SER A 316 -17.88 -23.91 -4.11
C SER A 316 -19.15 -24.29 -3.35
N ASP A 317 -19.17 -24.12 -2.02
CA ASP A 317 -20.04 -24.93 -1.17
C ASP A 317 -21.42 -24.31 -0.87
N ASP A 318 -21.67 -23.07 -1.29
CA ASP A 318 -22.96 -22.42 -1.05
C ASP A 318 -23.75 -22.26 -2.36
N PRO A 319 -25.04 -22.65 -2.39
CA PRO A 319 -25.93 -22.33 -3.51
C PRO A 319 -25.85 -20.84 -3.82
N VAL A 320 -25.75 -20.52 -5.12
CA VAL A 320 -25.49 -19.18 -5.68
C VAL A 320 -26.43 -18.08 -5.13
N ASP A 321 -27.60 -18.49 -4.63
CA ASP A 321 -28.66 -17.59 -4.14
C ASP A 321 -28.87 -17.66 -2.61
N SER A 322 -27.99 -18.31 -1.85
CA SER A 322 -28.08 -18.24 -0.39
C SER A 322 -27.51 -16.89 0.10
N PRO A 323 -28.23 -16.12 0.93
CA PRO A 323 -27.74 -14.85 1.46
C PRO A 323 -26.49 -15.02 2.36
N LYS A 324 -26.15 -16.24 2.76
CA LYS A 324 -24.92 -16.60 3.50
C LYS A 324 -23.69 -16.82 2.62
N SER A 325 -23.83 -16.85 1.29
CA SER A 325 -22.72 -17.08 0.35
C SER A 325 -21.76 -15.89 0.20
N PHE A 326 -22.17 -14.69 0.63
CA PHE A 326 -21.41 -13.45 0.46
C PHE A 326 -20.56 -13.05 1.68
N GLN A 327 -20.71 -13.74 2.82
CA GLN A 327 -20.01 -13.38 4.06
C GLN A 327 -19.48 -14.64 4.74
N CYS A 328 -18.15 -14.80 4.75
CA CYS A 328 -17.50 -15.98 5.29
C CYS A 328 -16.88 -15.70 6.66
N ALA A 329 -17.56 -16.08 7.75
CA ALA A 329 -17.07 -15.83 9.11
C ALA A 329 -16.01 -16.81 9.62
N LYS A 330 -15.60 -17.80 8.83
CA LYS A 330 -14.56 -18.78 9.20
C LYS A 330 -13.56 -18.93 8.05
N PRO A 331 -12.25 -18.92 8.31
CA PRO A 331 -11.24 -19.27 7.32
C PRO A 331 -11.56 -20.61 6.66
N ARG A 332 -11.56 -20.61 5.33
CA ARG A 332 -11.68 -21.80 4.50
C ARG A 332 -10.48 -21.97 3.60
N HIS A 333 -10.05 -23.20 3.37
CA HIS A 333 -9.11 -23.51 2.30
C HIS A 333 -9.71 -23.11 0.95
N LEU A 334 -8.95 -22.38 0.13
CA LEU A 334 -9.43 -21.87 -1.15
C LEU A 334 -9.34 -22.95 -2.23
N ASN A 335 -10.46 -23.64 -2.43
CA ASN A 335 -10.73 -24.44 -3.61
C ASN A 335 -11.69 -23.66 -4.50
N PHE A 336 -11.28 -23.42 -5.75
CA PHE A 336 -12.08 -22.68 -6.71
C PHE A 336 -13.17 -23.57 -7.31
N ARG A 337 -14.16 -22.95 -7.97
CA ARG A 337 -15.39 -23.61 -8.44
C ARG A 337 -15.17 -24.76 -9.43
N ASP A 338 -14.06 -24.75 -10.16
CA ASP A 338 -13.66 -25.82 -11.07
C ASP A 338 -12.90 -26.96 -10.36
N GLY A 339 -12.82 -26.92 -9.02
CA GLY A 339 -12.03 -27.85 -8.20
C GLY A 339 -10.53 -27.55 -8.22
N SER A 340 -10.09 -26.49 -8.89
CA SER A 340 -8.69 -26.09 -8.90
C SER A 340 -8.28 -25.44 -7.56
N SER A 341 -6.99 -25.52 -7.26
CA SER A 341 -6.35 -24.78 -6.18
C SER A 341 -5.02 -24.24 -6.70
N LEU A 342 -4.69 -23.02 -6.29
CA LEU A 342 -3.36 -22.48 -6.54
C LEU A 342 -2.36 -23.19 -5.62
N LYS A 343 -1.22 -23.59 -6.18
CA LYS A 343 -0.17 -24.35 -5.46
C LYS A 343 1.14 -23.60 -5.49
N ASN A 344 1.99 -23.87 -4.50
CA ASN A 344 3.34 -23.29 -4.39
C ASN A 344 3.31 -21.75 -4.39
N ILE A 345 2.36 -21.15 -3.67
CA ILE A 345 2.29 -19.69 -3.56
C ILE A 345 3.39 -19.16 -2.63
N LYS A 346 4.03 -18.06 -3.03
CA LYS A 346 5.06 -17.36 -2.23
C LYS A 346 4.62 -16.00 -1.70
N SER A 347 3.64 -15.36 -2.34
CA SER A 347 3.17 -14.03 -1.96
C SER A 347 1.70 -13.86 -2.30
N ILE A 348 0.95 -13.19 -1.43
CA ILE A 348 -0.46 -12.84 -1.64
C ILE A 348 -0.71 -11.34 -1.44
N ALA A 349 -1.75 -10.81 -2.09
CA ALA A 349 -2.33 -9.53 -1.72
C ALA A 349 -3.85 -9.48 -1.96
N SER A 350 -4.56 -8.77 -1.08
CA SER A 350 -6.02 -8.59 -1.12
C SER A 350 -6.34 -7.10 -1.09
N GLY A 351 -7.17 -6.67 -2.04
CA GLY A 351 -7.68 -5.31 -2.14
C GLY A 351 -9.06 -5.15 -1.49
N GLY A 352 -9.88 -4.25 -2.05
CA GLY A 352 -11.29 -4.11 -1.70
C GLY A 352 -12.12 -5.26 -2.25
N SER A 353 -12.02 -5.47 -3.56
CA SER A 353 -12.77 -6.49 -4.30
C SER A 353 -11.89 -7.39 -5.17
N LEU A 354 -10.58 -7.14 -5.20
CA LEU A 354 -9.60 -7.84 -6.03
C LEU A 354 -8.67 -8.66 -5.15
N CYS A 355 -8.20 -9.78 -5.68
CA CYS A 355 -7.29 -10.70 -5.02
C CYS A 355 -6.16 -11.09 -5.96
N SER A 356 -5.00 -11.37 -5.38
CA SER A 356 -3.79 -11.69 -6.14
C SER A 356 -2.90 -12.68 -5.40
N ALA A 357 -2.20 -13.51 -6.16
CA ALA A 357 -1.21 -14.44 -5.65
C ALA A 357 -0.06 -14.57 -6.63
N VAL A 358 1.16 -14.77 -6.11
CA VAL A 358 2.36 -15.02 -6.90
C VAL A 358 2.92 -16.37 -6.49
N ASP A 359 3.18 -17.24 -7.46
CA ASP A 359 3.79 -18.54 -7.19
C ASP A 359 5.32 -18.49 -7.06
N GLN A 360 5.92 -19.60 -6.65
CA GLN A 360 7.39 -19.74 -6.54
C GLN A 360 8.12 -19.56 -7.87
N GLN A 361 7.44 -19.72 -9.01
CA GLN A 361 8.00 -19.54 -10.36
C GLN A 361 7.98 -18.08 -10.80
N GLY A 362 7.25 -17.21 -10.07
CA GLY A 362 7.09 -15.80 -10.37
C GLY A 362 5.92 -15.49 -11.30
N LYS A 363 4.96 -16.41 -11.44
CA LYS A 363 3.70 -16.18 -12.15
C LYS A 363 2.72 -15.46 -11.25
N LEU A 364 1.99 -14.50 -11.82
CA LEU A 364 0.99 -13.71 -11.11
C LEU A 364 -0.42 -14.16 -11.49
N TYR A 365 -1.23 -14.44 -10.49
CA TYR A 365 -2.63 -14.80 -10.61
C TYR A 365 -3.52 -13.70 -10.02
N MET A 366 -4.61 -13.37 -10.71
CA MET A 366 -5.59 -12.36 -10.28
C MET A 366 -7.02 -12.89 -10.38
N TRP A 367 -7.87 -12.51 -9.43
CA TRP A 367 -9.31 -12.82 -9.42
C TRP A 367 -10.10 -11.81 -8.57
N GLY A 368 -11.41 -11.99 -8.47
CA GLY A 368 -12.37 -11.11 -7.82
C GLY A 368 -13.07 -10.18 -8.82
N PHE A 369 -13.20 -8.90 -8.47
CA PHE A 369 -13.88 -7.90 -9.25
C PHE A 369 -13.08 -6.60 -9.39
N GLY A 370 -13.22 -5.96 -10.54
CA GLY A 370 -12.66 -4.66 -10.86
C GLY A 370 -11.73 -4.71 -12.06
N LEU A 371 -10.70 -3.89 -12.03
CA LEU A 371 -9.71 -3.80 -13.10
C LEU A 371 -8.54 -4.74 -12.79
N LEU A 372 -8.72 -6.01 -13.16
CA LEU A 372 -7.84 -7.11 -12.72
C LEU A 372 -6.53 -7.22 -13.49
N GLY A 373 -6.38 -6.55 -14.64
CA GLY A 373 -5.16 -6.57 -15.45
C GLY A 373 -5.30 -7.25 -16.82
N PHE A 374 -6.48 -7.78 -17.15
CA PHE A 374 -6.79 -8.51 -18.39
C PHE A 374 -7.48 -7.65 -19.46
N GLY A 375 -7.44 -6.33 -19.32
CA GLY A 375 -8.15 -5.41 -20.20
C GLY A 375 -9.59 -5.09 -19.74
N PRO A 376 -10.29 -4.19 -20.43
CA PRO A 376 -11.52 -3.55 -19.93
C PRO A 376 -12.75 -4.47 -19.93
N LYS A 377 -12.70 -5.61 -20.61
CA LYS A 377 -13.84 -6.54 -20.73
C LYS A 377 -13.93 -7.55 -19.56
N HIS A 378 -12.82 -7.78 -18.86
CA HIS A 378 -12.72 -8.78 -17.81
C HIS A 378 -12.82 -8.12 -16.44
N THR A 379 -14.04 -7.80 -16.02
CA THR A 379 -14.30 -7.09 -14.76
C THR A 379 -14.60 -8.02 -13.59
N THR A 380 -14.95 -9.28 -13.85
CA THR A 380 -15.21 -10.30 -12.82
C THR A 380 -14.55 -11.61 -13.22
N ILE A 381 -13.77 -12.19 -12.32
CA ILE A 381 -13.07 -13.46 -12.51
C ILE A 381 -13.19 -14.22 -11.18
N ASP A 382 -13.82 -15.39 -11.18
CA ASP A 382 -14.03 -16.20 -9.97
C ASP A 382 -13.06 -17.39 -9.85
N ILE A 383 -12.27 -17.64 -10.87
CA ILE A 383 -11.17 -18.62 -10.88
C ILE A 383 -9.88 -17.85 -11.22
N PRO A 384 -8.81 -17.94 -10.42
CA PRO A 384 -7.57 -17.20 -10.67
C PRO A 384 -7.03 -17.42 -12.07
N GLN A 385 -6.81 -16.31 -12.78
CA GLN A 385 -6.21 -16.32 -14.10
C GLN A 385 -4.78 -15.79 -14.02
N GLU A 386 -3.88 -16.43 -14.78
CA GLU A 386 -2.49 -16.01 -14.90
C GLU A 386 -2.41 -14.76 -15.79
N ILE A 387 -1.76 -13.69 -15.29
CA ILE A 387 -1.42 -12.54 -16.14
C ILE A 387 -0.15 -12.87 -16.93
N PRO A 388 -0.18 -12.76 -18.28
CA PRO A 388 0.98 -13.03 -19.12
C PRO A 388 2.18 -12.15 -18.76
N LEU A 389 3.36 -12.75 -18.59
CA LEU A 389 4.59 -12.06 -18.18
C LEU A 389 5.11 -11.08 -19.25
N GLU A 390 4.62 -11.17 -20.49
CA GLU A 390 4.87 -10.22 -21.56
C GLU A 390 4.42 -8.80 -21.19
N LEU A 391 3.35 -8.69 -20.38
CA LEU A 391 2.87 -7.40 -19.87
C LEU A 391 3.82 -6.78 -18.84
N PHE A 392 4.74 -7.58 -18.29
CA PHE A 392 5.77 -7.16 -17.35
C PHE A 392 7.16 -7.06 -17.99
N GLY A 393 7.22 -7.07 -19.32
CA GLY A 393 8.46 -6.86 -20.07
C GLY A 393 9.21 -8.14 -20.46
N LEU A 394 8.61 -9.33 -20.31
CA LEU A 394 9.16 -10.56 -20.87
C LEU A 394 9.19 -10.46 -22.40
N ASN A 395 10.36 -10.66 -23.01
CA ASN A 395 10.53 -10.68 -24.47
C ASN A 395 11.83 -11.41 -24.85
N GLU A 396 12.14 -11.46 -26.15
CA GLU A 396 13.33 -12.18 -26.66
C GLU A 396 14.66 -11.69 -26.08
N PHE A 397 14.73 -10.43 -25.64
CA PHE A 397 15.91 -9.79 -25.04
C PHE A 397 15.90 -9.85 -23.51
N ASN A 398 14.74 -10.06 -22.90
CA ASN A 398 14.56 -10.15 -21.44
C ASN A 398 13.72 -11.39 -21.11
N ARG A 399 14.39 -12.54 -21.00
CA ARG A 399 13.76 -13.86 -20.90
C ARG A 399 13.54 -14.38 -19.48
N ASP A 400 14.07 -13.70 -18.47
CA ASP A 400 14.01 -14.11 -17.07
C ASP A 400 13.22 -13.09 -16.24
N VAL A 401 12.10 -12.61 -16.77
CA VAL A 401 11.18 -11.75 -16.02
C VAL A 401 10.30 -12.60 -15.13
N LYS A 402 10.27 -12.28 -13.85
CA LYS A 402 9.43 -12.93 -12.83
C LYS A 402 8.82 -11.87 -11.93
N ILE A 403 7.60 -12.11 -11.46
CA ILE A 403 7.02 -11.31 -10.39
C ILE A 403 7.63 -11.73 -9.07
N ASP A 404 8.17 -10.75 -8.34
CA ASP A 404 8.75 -10.96 -7.02
C ASP A 404 7.73 -10.71 -5.92
N HIS A 405 7.07 -9.55 -5.99
CA HIS A 405 6.10 -9.11 -5.00
C HIS A 405 4.86 -8.50 -5.66
N VAL A 406 3.71 -8.68 -5.02
CA VAL A 406 2.44 -8.04 -5.38
C VAL A 406 1.86 -7.33 -4.15
N THR A 407 1.31 -6.14 -4.37
CA THR A 407 0.61 -5.34 -3.36
C THR A 407 -0.70 -4.84 -3.95
N CYS A 408 -1.79 -4.97 -3.19
CA CYS A 408 -3.07 -4.40 -3.55
C CYS A 408 -3.34 -3.14 -2.72
N GLY A 409 -3.90 -2.13 -3.36
CA GLY A 409 -4.64 -1.04 -2.72
C GLY A 409 -6.11 -1.42 -2.65
N LEU A 410 -6.99 -0.45 -2.42
CA LEU A 410 -8.44 -0.73 -2.38
C LEU A 410 -8.97 -1.17 -3.76
N LEU A 411 -8.54 -0.51 -4.85
CA LEU A 411 -9.00 -0.75 -6.22
C LEU A 411 -7.86 -0.71 -7.25
N SER A 412 -6.61 -0.79 -6.78
CA SER A 412 -5.40 -0.75 -7.58
C SER A 412 -4.46 -1.88 -7.18
N THR A 413 -3.58 -2.27 -8.08
CA THR A 413 -2.58 -3.31 -7.86
C THR A 413 -1.21 -2.80 -8.30
N ALA A 414 -0.17 -3.17 -7.55
CA ALA A 414 1.22 -2.96 -7.88
C ALA A 414 1.94 -4.30 -7.89
N ALA A 415 2.78 -4.53 -8.90
CA ALA A 415 3.69 -5.67 -8.96
C ALA A 415 5.13 -5.17 -9.13
N ILE A 416 6.05 -5.82 -8.43
CA ILE A 416 7.48 -5.58 -8.55
C ILE A 416 8.11 -6.83 -9.18
N THR A 417 8.87 -6.64 -10.25
CA THR A 417 9.59 -7.73 -10.92
C THR A 417 10.90 -8.06 -10.18
N ASN A 418 11.51 -9.19 -10.49
CA ASN A 418 12.86 -9.55 -10.04
C ASN A 418 13.96 -8.54 -10.46
N ASN A 419 13.66 -7.65 -11.41
CA ASN A 419 14.54 -6.56 -11.83
C ASN A 419 14.30 -5.25 -11.04
N GLU A 420 13.51 -5.31 -9.95
CA GLU A 420 13.15 -4.14 -9.13
C GLU A 420 12.39 -3.05 -9.94
N GLU A 421 11.70 -3.44 -11.02
CA GLU A 421 10.82 -2.58 -11.82
C GLU A 421 9.38 -2.63 -11.28
N LEU A 422 8.71 -1.48 -11.25
CA LEU A 422 7.34 -1.33 -10.76
C LEU A 422 6.34 -1.29 -11.92
N PHE A 423 5.30 -2.12 -11.82
CA PHE A 423 4.12 -2.08 -12.67
C PHE A 423 2.88 -1.82 -11.82
N MET A 424 1.98 -0.96 -12.29
CA MET A 424 0.73 -0.64 -11.60
C MET A 424 -0.45 -0.63 -12.56
N TRP A 425 -1.61 -1.03 -12.06
CA TRP A 425 -2.88 -0.99 -12.79
C TRP A 425 -4.06 -0.88 -11.82
N GLY A 426 -5.25 -0.65 -12.38
CA GLY A 426 -6.49 -0.51 -11.64
C GLY A 426 -7.09 0.89 -11.73
N LYS A 427 -7.82 1.29 -10.69
CA LYS A 427 -8.41 2.63 -10.61
C LYS A 427 -7.33 3.69 -10.42
N ASN A 428 -7.34 4.73 -11.25
CA ASN A 428 -6.34 5.80 -11.23
C ASN A 428 -6.83 7.07 -10.53
N ARG A 429 -7.36 6.91 -9.32
CA ARG A 429 -7.88 8.04 -8.55
C ARG A 429 -6.75 9.04 -8.27
N TYR A 430 -6.92 10.27 -8.75
CA TYR A 430 -5.96 11.36 -8.58
C TYR A 430 -4.52 11.02 -9.00
N GLY A 431 -4.33 10.18 -10.03
CA GLY A 431 -2.99 9.82 -10.51
C GLY A 431 -2.23 8.84 -9.61
N SER A 432 -2.92 8.10 -8.73
CA SER A 432 -2.32 7.13 -7.80
C SER A 432 -1.59 5.96 -8.45
N LEU A 433 -1.76 5.72 -9.76
CA LEU A 433 -0.98 4.72 -10.49
C LEU A 433 0.42 5.19 -10.88
N GLY A 434 0.72 6.49 -10.81
CA GLY A 434 2.08 6.98 -11.10
C GLY A 434 2.41 7.09 -12.59
N VAL A 435 1.38 7.12 -13.44
CA VAL A 435 1.48 7.26 -14.89
C VAL A 435 1.04 8.65 -15.34
N GLU A 436 1.50 9.09 -16.51
CA GLU A 436 1.26 10.47 -16.99
C GLU A 436 -0.21 10.77 -17.32
N PHE A 437 -1.00 9.73 -17.60
CA PHE A 437 -2.39 9.84 -18.00
C PHE A 437 -3.34 9.59 -16.83
N ASP A 438 -4.61 9.99 -17.00
CA ASP A 438 -5.60 10.09 -15.92
C ASP A 438 -6.59 8.95 -15.90
N GLU A 439 -6.68 8.21 -17.00
CA GLU A 439 -7.58 7.11 -17.15
C GLU A 439 -7.20 5.97 -16.21
N ASP A 440 -8.22 5.23 -15.81
CA ASP A 440 -8.04 3.94 -15.18
C ASP A 440 -7.23 3.03 -16.11
N SER A 441 -6.34 2.23 -15.53
CA SER A 441 -5.52 1.31 -16.31
C SER A 441 -6.05 -0.11 -16.18
N PRO A 442 -6.63 -0.70 -17.23
CA PRO A 442 -7.17 -2.05 -17.18
C PRO A 442 -6.10 -3.14 -17.32
N MET A 443 -4.83 -2.77 -17.51
CA MET A 443 -3.69 -3.67 -17.74
C MET A 443 -2.45 -3.16 -17.01
N PRO A 444 -1.50 -4.02 -16.63
CA PRO A 444 -0.23 -3.59 -16.02
C PRO A 444 0.50 -2.54 -16.85
N MET A 445 0.86 -1.42 -16.22
CA MET A 445 1.65 -0.35 -16.84
C MET A 445 2.93 -0.12 -16.05
N ARG A 446 4.06 -0.04 -16.75
CA ARG A 446 5.34 0.26 -16.10
C ARG A 446 5.33 1.69 -15.56
N VAL A 447 5.65 1.83 -14.28
CA VAL A 447 5.78 3.13 -13.60
C VAL A 447 7.25 3.55 -13.62
N PHE A 448 7.55 4.70 -14.20
CA PHE A 448 8.92 5.20 -14.24
C PHE A 448 9.31 5.83 -12.89
N VAL A 449 10.10 5.10 -12.11
CA VAL A 449 10.74 5.61 -10.90
C VAL A 449 12.25 5.70 -11.16
N PRO A 450 12.90 6.86 -10.94
CA PRO A 450 14.35 7.01 -11.13
C PRO A 450 15.16 6.39 -9.97
N ALA A 451 14.77 5.18 -9.54
CA ALA A 451 15.41 4.33 -8.54
C ALA A 451 14.89 2.88 -8.66
N ARG A 452 15.60 1.92 -8.06
CA ARG A 452 15.15 0.51 -7.96
C ARG A 452 14.09 0.38 -6.88
N VAL A 453 12.90 -0.12 -7.21
CA VAL A 453 11.77 -0.19 -6.28
C VAL A 453 11.83 -1.48 -5.47
N THR A 454 11.85 -1.37 -4.14
CA THR A 454 11.95 -2.54 -3.25
C THR A 454 10.64 -2.88 -2.58
N SER A 455 9.76 -1.90 -2.37
CA SER A 455 8.42 -2.12 -1.82
C SER A 455 7.53 -0.93 -2.12
N VAL A 456 6.22 -1.18 -2.16
CA VAL A 456 5.20 -0.15 -2.41
C VAL A 456 4.13 -0.22 -1.33
N ALA A 457 3.68 0.95 -0.88
CA ALA A 457 2.52 1.12 -0.01
C ALA A 457 1.41 1.83 -0.78
N LEU A 458 0.23 1.21 -0.82
CA LEU A 458 -0.94 1.71 -1.55
C LEU A 458 -2.03 2.14 -0.56
N GLY A 459 -2.44 3.40 -0.68
CA GLY A 459 -3.70 3.90 -0.13
C GLY A 459 -4.82 3.84 -1.19
N PRO A 460 -6.01 4.38 -0.89
CA PRO A 460 -7.10 4.46 -1.86
C PRO A 460 -6.82 5.40 -3.04
N ASP A 461 -5.98 6.40 -2.82
CA ASP A 461 -5.79 7.55 -3.71
C ASP A 461 -4.34 8.08 -3.73
N HIS A 462 -3.41 7.46 -3.03
CA HIS A 462 -2.01 7.84 -3.01
C HIS A 462 -1.11 6.62 -2.85
N THR A 463 0.13 6.77 -3.29
CA THR A 463 1.10 5.69 -3.37
C THR A 463 2.46 6.17 -2.91
N PHE A 464 3.15 5.30 -2.19
CA PHE A 464 4.55 5.46 -1.82
C PHE A 464 5.38 4.27 -2.29
N ALA A 465 6.58 4.53 -2.79
CA ALA A 465 7.59 3.53 -3.08
C ALA A 465 8.83 3.76 -2.22
N LEU A 466 9.32 2.69 -1.60
CA LEU A 466 10.66 2.63 -1.02
C LEU A 466 11.62 2.11 -2.09
N CYS A 467 12.73 2.81 -2.25
CA CYS A 467 13.66 2.57 -3.34
C CYS A 467 15.13 2.57 -2.90
N LYS A 468 15.98 1.89 -3.67
CA LYS A 468 17.43 1.96 -3.62
C LYS A 468 17.96 2.75 -4.82
N GLY A 469 19.04 3.51 -4.63
CA GLY A 469 19.72 4.20 -5.74
C GLY A 469 20.30 3.19 -6.73
N TYR A 470 20.46 3.61 -8.00
CA TYR A 470 21.09 2.78 -9.04
C TYR A 470 22.61 2.67 -8.88
N VAL A 471 23.24 3.69 -8.28
CA VAL A 471 24.70 3.85 -8.13
C VAL A 471 25.03 4.28 -6.72
#